data_AF-A0AAV0VZ96-F1
#
_entry.id   AF-A0AAV0VZ96-F1
#
_cell.length_a   1.000
_cell.length_b   1.000
_cell.length_c   1.000
_cell.angle_alpha   90.00
_cell.angle_beta   90.00
_cell.angle_gamma   90.00
#
_symmetry.space_group_name_H-M   'P 1'
#
loop_
_entity.id
_entity.type
_entity.pdbx_description
1 polymer ?
#
loop_
_entity_poly.entity_id
_entity_poly.type
_entity_poly.pdbx_seq_one_letter_code
_entity_poly.pdbx_strand_id
1 'polypeptide(L)'
;MFVTPRVAIQCNFVRHRSRIRTDAEERAVCGYIAGPNVREGSIRFVKWIISAIELYREDLNTVTLVGIDETFKTVPSHPTDLKCLLTFQIVFNSVAFPMVYVLLGSMTEETYCGVLSIIRQMLPLNYDRVRFVTDYEKALMNAVEHIFPTSRLVCCWFHFTQSIVRYCHRKLNNVLNLIRTHEEAARILRMVLALPHLPATRNNPLCPNICVLDGYNVIVQYARQFPEIQVIEEHFLDNYILGFWINQIGPEKFSVFGEDHRTNNNLESFHSTLLKQMGTHPNIWDFLQRLVIIENQFFVEFGQRQRNLQIRDMRSRAQRENTTRIIRENVQQLNRDNDILAFLRRTGHLNDGYVFGQIGPYP
;
A
#
# COMPACT_ATOMS: atom_id res chain seq x y z
N MET A 1 38.11 -7.72 5.03
CA MET A 1 38.42 -6.28 5.15
C MET A 1 37.43 -5.54 4.27
N PHE A 2 36.19 -5.36 4.72
CA PHE A 2 35.14 -4.68 3.96
C PHE A 2 35.11 -3.22 4.40
N VAL A 3 35.51 -2.33 3.51
CA VAL A 3 35.44 -0.89 3.70
C VAL A 3 33.97 -0.49 3.59
N THR A 4 33.32 -0.22 4.72
CA THR A 4 32.03 0.48 4.77
C THR A 4 32.17 1.84 4.07
N PRO A 5 31.36 2.17 3.05
CA PRO A 5 31.37 3.50 2.47
C PRO A 5 30.91 4.50 3.54
N ARG A 6 31.78 5.44 3.91
CA ARG A 6 31.38 6.61 4.71
C ARG A 6 30.50 7.49 3.83
N VAL A 7 29.18 7.27 3.85
CA VAL A 7 28.23 8.30 3.39
C VAL A 7 28.37 9.47 4.35
N ALA A 8 28.87 10.60 3.84
CA ALA A 8 28.97 11.83 4.62
C ALA A 8 27.55 12.35 4.91
N ILE A 9 27.07 12.10 6.11
CA ILE A 9 25.82 12.67 6.62
C ILE A 9 26.10 14.11 7.06
N GLN A 10 25.75 15.10 6.24
CA GLN A 10 25.81 16.52 6.65
C GLN A 10 24.51 16.91 7.36
N CYS A 11 24.61 17.38 8.60
CA CYS A 11 23.46 17.86 9.36
C CYS A 11 23.31 19.38 9.15
N ASN A 12 22.57 19.80 8.13
CA ASN A 12 22.40 21.22 7.76
C ASN A 12 21.16 21.89 8.38
N PHE A 13 20.85 21.61 9.65
CA PHE A 13 19.82 22.36 10.40
C PHE A 13 20.37 23.24 11.53
N VAL A 14 21.68 23.35 11.69
CA VAL A 14 22.28 24.14 12.78
C VAL A 14 23.23 25.21 12.24
N ARG A 15 22.66 26.38 11.93
CA ARG A 15 23.37 27.65 12.10
C ARG A 15 22.43 28.73 12.65
N HIS A 16 22.00 28.58 13.90
CA HIS A 16 21.99 29.72 14.83
C HIS A 16 21.87 29.29 16.31
N ARG A 17 23.00 29.52 17.01
CA ARG A 17 23.21 29.82 18.44
C ARG A 17 22.59 28.95 19.57
N SER A 18 23.55 28.36 20.29
CA SER A 18 23.73 28.28 21.77
C SER A 18 22.90 27.32 22.64
N ARG A 19 23.66 26.39 23.24
CA ARG A 19 23.55 25.80 24.60
C ARG A 19 22.27 25.04 24.96
N ILE A 20 22.36 23.71 24.88
CA ILE A 20 22.24 22.68 25.94
C ILE A 20 21.95 21.38 25.19
N ARG A 21 22.94 20.49 25.07
CA ARG A 21 22.73 19.14 24.51
C ARG A 21 22.20 18.23 25.61
N THR A 22 21.06 17.59 25.37
CA THR A 22 20.54 16.52 26.23
C THR A 22 20.68 15.17 25.50
N ASP A 23 20.84 14.07 26.23
CA ASP A 23 21.07 12.71 25.71
C ASP A 23 20.03 12.22 24.67
N ALA A 24 18.88 12.88 24.57
CA ALA A 24 17.87 12.64 23.54
C ALA A 24 18.31 13.10 22.13
N GLU A 25 19.17 14.13 22.03
CA GLU A 25 19.67 14.64 20.74
C GLU A 25 20.73 13.71 20.11
N GLU A 26 21.47 12.94 20.92
CA GLU A 26 22.46 11.97 20.41
C GLU A 26 21.83 10.69 19.82
N ARG A 27 20.61 10.32 20.25
CA ARG A 27 19.91 9.12 19.73
C ARG A 27 19.19 9.36 18.42
N ALA A 28 18.96 10.61 18.03
CA ALA A 28 18.35 10.95 16.75
C ALA A 28 19.44 11.28 15.73
N VAL A 29 20.03 10.27 15.10
CA VAL A 29 20.90 10.49 13.93
C VAL A 29 20.02 10.97 12.77
N CYS A 30 19.87 12.28 12.68
CA CYS A 30 19.18 12.97 11.59
C CYS A 30 20.15 13.10 10.42
N GLY A 31 19.81 12.49 9.27
CA GLY A 31 20.65 12.57 8.09
C GLY A 31 20.02 13.39 6.97
N TYR A 32 20.70 14.45 6.55
CA TYR A 32 20.48 15.02 5.22
C TYR A 32 21.24 14.17 4.22
N ILE A 33 20.59 13.78 3.13
CA ILE A 33 21.23 12.98 2.08
C ILE A 33 21.15 13.75 0.78
N ALA A 34 22.29 14.33 0.39
CA ALA A 34 22.54 14.72 -0.99
C ALA A 34 23.11 13.50 -1.71
N GLY A 35 22.24 12.66 -2.28
CA GLY A 35 22.66 11.63 -3.22
C GLY A 35 23.01 12.28 -4.57
N PRO A 36 23.94 11.71 -5.36
CA PRO A 36 24.39 12.31 -6.63
C PRO A 36 23.28 12.43 -7.70
N ASN A 37 22.14 11.74 -7.51
CA ASN A 37 21.01 11.70 -8.45
C ASN A 37 19.71 12.31 -7.89
N VAL A 38 19.77 13.00 -6.76
CA VAL A 38 18.60 13.66 -6.17
C VAL A 38 18.75 15.15 -6.44
N ARG A 39 17.81 15.75 -7.20
CA ARG A 39 17.79 17.21 -7.35
C ARG A 39 17.91 17.85 -5.97
N GLU A 40 18.93 18.68 -5.80
CA GLU A 40 19.16 19.48 -4.61
C GLU A 40 17.85 20.20 -4.27
N GLY A 41 17.20 19.80 -3.16
CA GLY A 41 15.90 20.35 -2.83
C GLY A 41 14.68 19.39 -2.93
N SER A 42 14.80 18.08 -3.16
CA SER A 42 13.60 17.20 -3.18
C SER A 42 13.40 16.35 -1.92
N ILE A 43 14.49 15.93 -1.26
CA ILE A 43 14.47 15.26 0.05
C ILE A 43 14.83 16.30 1.12
N ARG A 44 14.00 16.43 2.16
CA ARG A 44 14.14 17.47 3.20
C ARG A 44 14.63 16.91 4.52
N PHE A 45 14.25 15.67 4.81
CA PHE A 45 14.57 15.00 6.06
C PHE A 45 14.46 13.50 5.84
N VAL A 46 15.44 12.75 6.34
CA VAL A 46 15.38 11.28 6.44
C VAL A 46 15.70 10.90 7.88
N LYS A 47 14.85 10.07 8.48
CA LYS A 47 15.10 9.48 9.79
C LYS A 47 15.00 7.96 9.73
N TRP A 48 16.03 7.34 10.30
CA TRP A 48 16.19 5.89 10.40
C TRP A 48 16.05 5.47 11.85
N ILE A 49 15.40 4.33 12.09
CA ILE A 49 15.41 3.70 13.41
C ILE A 49 16.66 2.82 13.53
N ILE A 50 17.84 3.43 13.56
CA ILE A 50 19.15 2.73 13.51
C ILE A 50 19.26 1.65 14.59
N SER A 51 18.85 1.98 15.83
CA SER A 51 18.89 1.04 16.95
C SER A 51 18.06 -0.23 16.69
N ALA A 52 16.92 -0.11 16.02
CA ALA A 52 16.11 -1.27 15.61
C ALA A 52 16.79 -2.04 14.46
N ILE A 53 17.36 -1.33 13.48
CA ILE A 53 18.02 -1.94 12.32
C ILE A 53 19.21 -2.81 12.76
N GLU A 54 20.00 -2.31 13.71
CA GLU A 54 21.15 -3.03 14.23
C GLU A 54 20.75 -4.20 15.13
N LEU A 55 19.81 -3.98 16.06
CA LEU A 55 19.39 -4.99 17.02
C LEU A 55 18.65 -6.16 16.37
N TYR A 56 17.81 -5.89 15.37
CA TYR A 56 16.93 -6.88 14.76
C TYR A 56 17.39 -7.31 13.34
N ARG A 57 18.67 -7.14 13.02
CA ARG A 57 19.24 -7.42 11.69
C ARG A 57 18.87 -8.79 11.14
N GLU A 58 18.91 -9.84 11.97
CA GLU A 58 18.56 -11.20 11.55
C GLU A 58 17.05 -11.33 11.28
N ASP A 59 16.18 -10.75 12.12
CA ASP A 59 14.74 -10.73 11.89
C ASP A 59 14.39 -9.98 10.60
N LEU A 60 15.09 -8.86 10.31
CA LEU A 60 14.91 -8.08 9.09
C LEU A 60 15.18 -8.89 7.83
N ASN A 61 16.11 -9.85 7.87
CA ASN A 61 16.41 -10.74 6.74
C ASN A 61 15.25 -11.74 6.45
N THR A 62 14.35 -11.95 7.41
CA THR A 62 13.16 -12.82 7.26
C THR A 62 11.93 -12.08 6.75
N VAL A 63 11.98 -10.75 6.66
CA VAL A 63 10.86 -9.93 6.20
C VAL A 63 10.54 -10.23 4.74
N THR A 64 9.29 -10.58 4.48
CA THR A 64 8.77 -10.85 3.13
C THR A 64 7.79 -9.79 2.63
N LEU A 65 7.42 -8.83 3.48
CA LEU A 65 6.41 -7.83 3.16
C LEU A 65 6.83 -6.45 3.66
N VAL A 66 6.82 -5.49 2.74
CA VAL A 66 7.09 -4.08 3.00
C VAL A 66 5.93 -3.25 2.49
N GLY A 67 5.44 -2.33 3.31
CA GLY A 67 4.52 -1.28 2.93
C GLY A 67 5.25 0.04 2.71
N ILE A 68 4.92 0.74 1.63
CA ILE A 68 5.37 2.11 1.39
C ILE A 68 4.12 2.97 1.20
N ASP A 69 4.00 4.00 2.02
CA ASP A 69 2.80 4.83 2.02
C ASP A 69 3.13 6.27 2.45
N GLU A 70 2.32 7.21 1.97
CA GLU A 70 2.49 8.64 2.10
C GLU A 70 1.35 9.25 2.90
N THR A 71 1.69 10.15 3.82
CA THR A 71 0.70 10.95 4.53
C THR A 71 0.96 12.43 4.34
N PHE A 72 -0.12 13.17 4.12
CA PHE A 72 -0.12 14.60 3.86
C PHE A 72 -0.47 15.42 5.11
N LYS A 73 -1.35 14.88 5.96
CA LYS A 73 -1.91 15.62 7.09
C LYS A 73 -0.91 15.83 8.23
N THR A 74 0.07 14.95 8.36
CA THR A 74 1.10 15.01 9.42
C THR A 74 2.37 15.71 8.97
N VAL A 75 2.40 16.22 7.73
CA VAL A 75 3.52 16.99 7.19
C VAL A 75 3.63 18.31 7.93
N PRO A 76 4.82 18.69 8.44
CA PRO A 76 5.00 19.95 9.12
C PRO A 76 4.54 21.14 8.29
N SER A 77 3.96 22.16 8.93
CA SER A 77 3.47 23.35 8.22
C SER A 77 4.61 24.21 7.65
N HIS A 78 5.84 24.05 8.15
CA HIS A 78 7.04 24.72 7.70
C HIS A 78 8.24 23.75 7.69
N PRO A 79 9.14 23.85 6.68
CA PRO A 79 9.07 24.78 5.55
C PRO A 79 7.90 24.47 4.59
N THR A 80 7.39 25.47 3.87
CA THR A 80 6.14 25.39 3.09
C THR A 80 6.24 24.57 1.80
N ASP A 81 7.46 24.18 1.43
CA ASP A 81 7.75 23.37 0.27
C ASP A 81 7.65 21.86 0.54
N LEU A 82 7.40 21.44 1.79
CA LEU A 82 7.07 20.06 2.13
C LEU A 82 5.74 19.62 1.50
N LYS A 83 5.72 18.43 0.90
CA LYS A 83 4.57 17.86 0.19
C LYS A 83 3.97 16.66 0.92
N CYS A 84 4.80 15.70 1.30
CA CYS A 84 4.35 14.48 1.96
C CYS A 84 5.40 13.96 2.95
N LEU A 85 4.94 13.13 3.87
CA LEU A 85 5.77 12.25 4.69
C LEU A 85 5.63 10.84 4.12
N LEU A 86 6.69 10.34 3.50
CA LEU A 86 6.81 8.95 3.07
C LEU A 86 7.23 8.09 4.26
N THR A 87 6.58 6.95 4.40
CA THR A 87 6.87 5.94 5.43
C THR A 87 7.23 4.63 4.76
N PHE A 88 8.38 4.06 5.12
CA PHE A 88 8.80 2.73 4.69
C PHE A 88 8.67 1.78 5.88
N GLN A 89 7.74 0.84 5.80
CA GLN A 89 7.35 0.01 6.94
C GLN A 89 7.51 -1.47 6.58
N ILE A 90 8.19 -2.23 7.44
CA ILE A 90 8.18 -3.68 7.33
C ILE A 90 6.92 -4.24 7.98
N VAL A 91 6.40 -5.35 7.48
CA VAL A 91 5.33 -6.09 8.15
C VAL A 91 5.91 -7.34 8.78
N PHE A 92 6.02 -7.34 10.09
CA PHE A 92 6.55 -8.46 10.88
C PHE A 92 5.45 -9.04 11.77
N ASN A 93 5.22 -10.36 11.66
CA ASN A 93 4.20 -11.07 12.44
C ASN A 93 2.82 -10.38 12.44
N SER A 94 2.38 -9.93 11.26
CA SER A 94 1.11 -9.21 11.00
C SER A 94 1.01 -7.78 11.55
N VAL A 95 2.12 -7.16 11.96
CA VAL A 95 2.14 -5.77 12.43
C VAL A 95 3.12 -4.97 11.58
N ALA A 96 2.72 -3.76 11.18
CA ALA A 96 3.63 -2.84 10.48
C ALA A 96 4.50 -2.08 11.46
N PHE A 97 5.80 -2.06 11.17
CA PHE A 97 6.81 -1.31 11.91
C PHE A 97 7.49 -0.34 10.94
N PRO A 98 7.38 0.97 11.17
CA PRO A 98 8.09 1.95 10.36
C PRO A 98 9.59 1.81 10.59
N MET A 99 10.36 1.75 9.51
CA MET A 99 11.83 1.70 9.55
C MET A 99 12.45 3.02 9.13
N VAL A 100 11.78 3.74 8.22
CA VAL A 100 12.26 4.99 7.65
C VAL A 100 11.11 5.98 7.49
N TYR A 101 11.41 7.23 7.85
CA TYR A 101 10.55 8.39 7.65
C TYR A 101 11.24 9.38 6.74
N VAL A 102 10.55 9.88 5.71
CA VAL A 102 11.13 10.84 4.77
C VAL A 102 10.18 11.99 4.52
N LEU A 103 10.58 13.21 4.87
CA LEU A 103 9.85 14.40 4.41
C LEU A 103 10.33 14.76 3.01
N LEU A 104 9.38 14.80 2.08
CA LEU A 104 9.62 15.06 0.68
C LEU A 104 9.08 16.44 0.28
N GLY A 105 9.87 17.18 -0.49
CA GLY A 105 9.45 18.41 -1.17
C GLY A 105 8.95 18.17 -2.60
N SER A 106 9.05 16.93 -3.10
CA SER A 106 8.65 16.52 -4.44
C SER A 106 8.17 15.06 -4.43
N MET A 107 7.18 14.74 -5.25
CA MET A 107 6.57 13.41 -5.41
C MET A 107 6.80 12.89 -6.83
N THR A 108 8.02 13.01 -7.32
CA THR A 108 8.42 12.55 -8.66
C THR A 108 9.10 11.20 -8.58
N GLU A 109 9.06 10.46 -9.69
CA GLU A 109 9.73 9.16 -9.81
C GLU A 109 11.24 9.27 -9.48
N GLU A 110 11.90 10.33 -9.98
CA GLU A 110 13.29 10.66 -9.66
C GLU A 110 13.52 10.80 -8.14
N THR A 111 12.61 11.46 -7.44
CA THR A 111 12.72 11.66 -5.98
C THR A 111 12.59 10.33 -5.25
N TYR A 112 11.60 9.52 -5.59
CA TYR A 112 11.42 8.20 -4.98
C TYR A 112 12.58 7.25 -5.30
N CYS A 113 13.07 7.22 -6.54
CA CYS A 113 14.25 6.43 -6.91
C CYS A 113 15.47 6.78 -6.04
N GLY A 114 15.70 8.07 -5.80
CA GLY A 114 16.75 8.54 -4.91
C GLY A 114 16.59 8.02 -3.47
N VAL A 115 15.40 8.18 -2.90
CA VAL A 115 15.08 7.70 -1.55
C VAL A 115 15.24 6.18 -1.44
N LEU A 116 14.63 5.44 -2.36
CA LEU A 116 14.60 3.97 -2.34
C LEU A 116 15.99 3.37 -2.56
N SER A 117 16.84 4.01 -3.39
CA SER A 117 18.24 3.61 -3.57
C SER A 117 19.02 3.63 -2.26
N ILE A 118 18.79 4.66 -1.43
CA ILE A 118 19.44 4.78 -0.12
C ILE A 118 18.87 3.72 0.84
N ILE A 119 17.54 3.55 0.88
CA ILE A 119 16.89 2.53 1.70
C ILE A 119 17.43 1.14 1.39
N ARG A 120 17.60 0.82 0.11
CA ARG A 120 18.18 -0.44 -0.36
C ARG A 120 19.59 -0.70 0.18
N GLN A 121 20.39 0.36 0.37
CA GLN A 121 21.75 0.23 0.89
C GLN A 121 21.80 0.12 2.41
N MET A 122 20.84 0.75 3.10
CA MET A 122 20.86 0.88 4.57
C MET A 122 20.12 -0.25 5.29
N LEU A 123 19.00 -0.74 4.73
CA LEU A 123 18.23 -1.80 5.37
C LEU A 123 18.71 -3.19 4.93
N PRO A 124 19.03 -4.09 5.87
CA PRO A 124 19.51 -5.44 5.56
C PRO A 124 18.34 -6.39 5.24
N LEU A 125 17.50 -6.03 4.27
CA LEU A 125 16.41 -6.88 3.80
C LEU A 125 16.87 -7.79 2.67
N ASN A 126 16.29 -8.99 2.59
CA ASN A 126 16.42 -9.82 1.40
C ASN A 126 15.38 -9.38 0.36
N TYR A 127 15.72 -8.35 -0.43
CA TYR A 127 14.80 -7.73 -1.38
C TYR A 127 14.23 -8.72 -2.41
N ASP A 128 14.97 -9.75 -2.81
CA ASP A 128 14.47 -10.79 -3.74
C ASP A 128 13.28 -11.59 -3.16
N ARG A 129 13.10 -11.57 -1.84
CA ARG A 129 11.97 -12.19 -1.13
C ARG A 129 10.93 -11.19 -0.65
N VAL A 130 11.20 -9.91 -0.80
CA VAL A 130 10.27 -8.85 -0.39
C VAL A 130 9.20 -8.66 -1.45
N ARG A 131 7.95 -8.67 -1.01
CA ARG A 131 6.84 -8.08 -1.73
C ARG A 131 6.59 -6.67 -1.20
N PHE A 132 6.53 -5.71 -2.11
CA PHE A 132 6.15 -4.35 -1.81
C PHE A 132 4.64 -4.14 -1.96
N VAL A 133 4.07 -3.36 -1.04
CA VAL A 133 2.70 -2.89 -1.09
C VAL A 133 2.68 -1.37 -1.05
N THR A 134 2.00 -0.77 -2.03
CA THR A 134 1.80 0.67 -2.14
C THR A 134 0.39 0.96 -2.67
N ASP A 135 0.05 2.23 -2.71
CA ASP A 135 -1.11 2.75 -3.42
C ASP A 135 -0.82 2.90 -4.92
N TYR A 136 -1.83 3.26 -5.71
CA TYR A 136 -1.70 3.42 -7.17
C TYR A 136 -1.08 4.77 -7.58
N GLU A 137 -0.05 5.23 -6.86
CA GLU A 137 0.74 6.41 -7.23
C GLU A 137 1.82 6.00 -8.24
N LYS A 138 1.74 6.57 -9.44
CA LYS A 138 2.53 6.11 -10.60
C LYS A 138 4.03 6.31 -10.40
N ALA A 139 4.44 7.45 -9.87
CA ALA A 139 5.86 7.76 -9.68
C ALA A 139 6.52 6.80 -8.67
N LEU A 140 5.83 6.47 -7.59
CA LEU A 140 6.28 5.54 -6.56
C LEU A 140 6.28 4.10 -7.06
N MET A 141 5.23 3.67 -7.78
CA MET A 141 5.21 2.34 -8.41
C MET A 141 6.40 2.15 -9.35
N ASN A 142 6.62 3.09 -10.27
CA ASN A 142 7.75 3.04 -11.20
C ASN A 142 9.08 3.01 -10.46
N ALA A 143 9.24 3.83 -9.42
CA ALA A 143 10.48 3.87 -8.65
C ALA A 143 10.75 2.56 -7.88
N VAL A 144 9.72 1.91 -7.33
CA VAL A 144 9.85 0.60 -6.70
C VAL A 144 10.26 -0.46 -7.72
N GLU A 145 9.60 -0.53 -8.87
CA GLU A 145 9.95 -1.48 -9.94
C GLU A 145 11.37 -1.23 -10.47
N HIS A 146 11.79 0.04 -10.57
CA HIS A 146 13.13 0.41 -11.04
C HIS A 146 14.23 0.02 -10.03
N ILE A 147 14.04 0.31 -8.74
CA ILE A 147 15.06 0.06 -7.71
C ILE A 147 15.08 -1.39 -7.23
N PHE A 148 13.95 -2.09 -7.29
CA PHE A 148 13.77 -3.47 -6.82
C PHE A 148 13.19 -4.38 -7.90
N PRO A 149 13.88 -4.58 -9.04
CA PRO A 149 13.33 -5.27 -10.21
C PRO A 149 13.04 -6.77 -9.99
N THR A 150 13.67 -7.38 -8.98
CA THR A 150 13.46 -8.77 -8.58
C THR A 150 12.33 -8.94 -7.57
N SER A 151 11.93 -7.86 -6.90
CA SER A 151 10.87 -7.86 -5.91
C SER A 151 9.50 -7.77 -6.59
N ARG A 152 8.48 -8.38 -5.98
CA ARG A 152 7.11 -8.24 -6.48
C ARG A 152 6.48 -6.96 -5.94
N LEU A 153 5.88 -6.16 -6.81
CA LEU A 153 5.05 -5.02 -6.42
C LEU A 153 3.57 -5.38 -6.56
N VAL A 154 2.79 -5.20 -5.49
CA VAL A 154 1.33 -5.36 -5.50
C VAL A 154 0.69 -4.14 -4.86
N CYS A 155 -0.33 -3.58 -5.49
CA CYS A 155 -1.05 -2.42 -4.99
C CYS A 155 -2.25 -2.82 -4.13
N CYS A 156 -2.66 -1.92 -3.25
CA CYS A 156 -3.73 -2.19 -2.29
C CYS A 156 -5.09 -2.49 -2.95
N TRP A 157 -5.72 -3.60 -2.59
CA TRP A 157 -7.07 -3.98 -3.07
C TRP A 157 -8.17 -3.02 -2.62
N PHE A 158 -8.03 -2.42 -1.44
CA PHE A 158 -8.98 -1.42 -0.96
C PHE A 158 -8.94 -0.16 -1.84
N HIS A 159 -7.74 0.31 -2.22
CA HIS A 159 -7.59 1.44 -3.12
C HIS A 159 -8.04 1.16 -4.56
N PHE A 160 -7.93 -0.09 -5.02
CA PHE A 160 -8.57 -0.55 -6.27
C PHE A 160 -10.09 -0.37 -6.19
N THR A 161 -10.70 -0.89 -5.12
CA THR A 161 -12.14 -0.80 -4.87
C THR A 161 -12.61 0.66 -4.77
N GLN A 162 -11.91 1.48 -4.00
CA GLN A 162 -12.23 2.90 -3.84
C GLN A 162 -12.15 3.63 -5.19
N SER A 163 -11.15 3.34 -6.02
CA SER A 163 -10.99 3.98 -7.32
C SER A 163 -12.11 3.60 -8.29
N ILE A 164 -12.55 2.34 -8.27
CA ILE A 164 -13.73 1.89 -9.02
C ILE A 164 -15.00 2.58 -8.56
N VAL A 165 -15.26 2.61 -7.26
CA VAL A 165 -16.44 3.30 -6.72
C VAL A 165 -16.41 4.79 -7.10
N ARG A 166 -15.26 5.47 -6.96
CA ARG A 166 -15.10 6.88 -7.39
C ARG A 166 -15.40 7.08 -8.88
N TYR A 167 -15.02 6.12 -9.73
CA TYR A 167 -15.36 6.18 -11.15
C TYR A 167 -16.88 6.11 -11.37
N CYS A 168 -17.59 5.23 -10.66
CA CYS A 168 -19.04 5.12 -10.75
C CYS A 168 -19.74 6.45 -10.42
N HIS A 169 -19.21 7.23 -9.46
CA HIS A 169 -19.77 8.53 -9.08
C HIS A 169 -19.57 9.66 -10.10
N ARG A 170 -18.83 9.45 -11.19
CA ARG A 170 -18.63 10.49 -12.20
C ARG A 170 -19.93 10.79 -12.94
N LYS A 171 -20.46 12.01 -12.80
CA LYS A 171 -21.77 12.41 -13.37
C LYS A 171 -21.90 12.14 -14.87
N LEU A 172 -20.81 12.23 -15.63
CA LEU A 172 -20.82 12.15 -17.09
C LEU A 172 -20.97 10.73 -17.65
N ASN A 173 -20.89 9.66 -16.83
CA ASN A 173 -20.95 8.28 -17.33
C ASN A 173 -22.25 7.52 -17.03
N ASN A 174 -23.18 8.10 -16.25
CA ASN A 174 -24.45 7.49 -15.82
C ASN A 174 -24.35 6.13 -15.08
N VAL A 175 -23.13 5.67 -14.73
CA VAL A 175 -22.87 4.33 -14.18
C VAL A 175 -23.52 4.14 -12.81
N LEU A 176 -23.39 5.11 -11.91
CA LEU A 176 -23.98 5.04 -10.56
C LEU A 176 -25.51 4.92 -10.60
N ASN A 177 -26.17 5.62 -11.53
CA ASN A 177 -27.62 5.58 -11.63
C ASN A 177 -28.10 4.17 -12.02
N LEU A 178 -27.45 3.55 -13.00
CA LEU A 178 -27.73 2.17 -13.40
C LEU A 178 -27.49 1.17 -12.27
N ILE A 179 -26.37 1.30 -11.54
CA ILE A 179 -26.06 0.46 -10.37
C ILE A 179 -27.15 0.54 -9.29
N ARG A 180 -27.78 1.71 -9.11
CA ARG A 180 -28.83 1.94 -8.11
C ARG A 180 -30.22 1.50 -8.56
N THR A 181 -30.42 1.27 -9.85
CA THR A 181 -31.75 1.00 -10.44
C THR A 181 -31.89 -0.39 -11.02
N HIS A 182 -30.77 -1.05 -11.35
CA HIS A 182 -30.75 -2.37 -11.97
C HIS A 182 -29.88 -3.33 -11.13
N GLU A 183 -30.47 -4.44 -10.67
CA GLU A 183 -29.76 -5.46 -9.88
C GLU A 183 -28.56 -6.03 -10.67
N GLU A 184 -28.71 -6.14 -11.99
CA GLU A 184 -27.69 -6.63 -12.91
C GLU A 184 -26.44 -5.74 -12.94
N ALA A 185 -26.61 -4.42 -12.99
CA ALA A 185 -25.51 -3.47 -12.92
C ALA A 185 -24.80 -3.49 -11.56
N ALA A 186 -25.58 -3.60 -10.46
CA ALA A 186 -25.02 -3.79 -9.13
C ALA A 186 -24.21 -5.09 -9.01
N ARG A 187 -24.69 -6.17 -9.64
CA ARG A 187 -23.99 -7.45 -9.68
C ARG A 187 -22.70 -7.37 -10.49
N ILE A 188 -22.72 -6.70 -11.64
CA ILE A 188 -21.53 -6.44 -12.45
C ILE A 188 -20.47 -5.69 -11.64
N LEU A 189 -20.85 -4.64 -10.91
CA LEU A 189 -19.92 -3.93 -10.01
C LEU A 189 -19.26 -4.90 -9.02
N ARG A 190 -20.06 -5.71 -8.31
CA ARG A 190 -19.54 -6.68 -7.33
C ARG A 190 -18.58 -7.69 -7.98
N MET A 191 -18.90 -8.19 -9.17
CA MET A 191 -18.02 -9.11 -9.91
C MET A 191 -16.71 -8.44 -10.31
N VAL A 192 -16.75 -7.18 -10.76
CA VAL A 192 -15.54 -6.41 -11.08
C VAL A 192 -14.65 -6.24 -9.84
N LEU A 193 -15.24 -5.96 -8.67
CA LEU A 193 -14.51 -5.84 -7.41
C LEU A 193 -13.88 -7.17 -6.94
N ALA A 194 -14.35 -8.30 -7.47
CA ALA A 194 -13.80 -9.63 -7.21
C ALA A 194 -12.65 -10.03 -8.15
N LEU A 195 -12.45 -9.34 -9.28
CA LEU A 195 -11.37 -9.66 -10.24
C LEU A 195 -9.97 -9.77 -9.61
N PRO A 196 -9.57 -8.91 -8.66
CA PRO A 196 -8.28 -9.03 -7.97
C PRO A 196 -8.04 -10.38 -7.27
N HIS A 197 -9.09 -11.16 -7.01
CA HIS A 197 -9.00 -12.49 -6.40
C HIS A 197 -8.87 -13.62 -7.43
N LEU A 198 -8.64 -13.30 -8.70
CA LEU A 198 -8.17 -14.23 -9.73
C LEU A 198 -6.68 -14.00 -9.98
N PRO A 199 -5.92 -15.02 -10.40
CA PRO A 199 -4.50 -14.86 -10.67
C PRO A 199 -4.30 -13.90 -11.86
N ALA A 200 -3.24 -13.10 -11.81
CA ALA A 200 -2.94 -12.11 -12.84
C ALA A 200 -2.78 -12.75 -14.24
N THR A 201 -2.11 -13.90 -14.29
CA THR A 201 -1.84 -14.68 -15.49
C THR A 201 -2.30 -16.14 -15.31
N ARG A 202 -2.52 -16.84 -16.43
CA ARG A 202 -2.82 -18.29 -16.42
C ARG A 202 -1.59 -19.08 -15.97
N ASN A 203 -1.77 -20.37 -15.69
CA ASN A 203 -0.75 -21.30 -15.19
C ASN A 203 -0.26 -20.99 -13.77
N ASN A 204 -1.06 -20.29 -12.96
CA ASN A 204 -0.76 -20.16 -11.54
C ASN A 204 -0.90 -21.54 -10.86
N PRO A 205 0.07 -21.99 -10.03
CA PRO A 205 0.01 -23.30 -9.38
C PRO A 205 -1.27 -23.58 -8.57
N LEU A 206 -1.90 -22.52 -8.02
CA LEU A 206 -3.13 -22.64 -7.23
C LEU A 206 -4.41 -22.47 -8.06
N CYS A 207 -4.31 -22.01 -9.32
CA CYS A 207 -5.43 -21.85 -10.25
C CYS A 207 -4.89 -21.85 -11.70
N PRO A 208 -4.65 -23.04 -12.29
CA PRO A 208 -3.85 -23.15 -13.50
C PRO A 208 -4.58 -22.66 -14.77
N ASN A 209 -5.91 -22.75 -14.81
CA ASN A 209 -6.67 -22.62 -16.05
C ASN A 209 -7.30 -21.23 -16.26
N ILE A 210 -7.29 -20.37 -15.24
CA ILE A 210 -8.11 -19.16 -15.20
C ILE A 210 -7.21 -17.99 -14.83
N CYS A 211 -7.44 -16.81 -15.40
CA CYS A 211 -6.84 -15.56 -14.94
C CYS A 211 -7.86 -14.40 -14.88
N VAL A 212 -7.39 -13.23 -14.46
CA VAL A 212 -8.18 -11.99 -14.40
C VAL A 212 -8.89 -11.69 -15.73
N LEU A 213 -8.22 -11.92 -16.87
CA LEU A 213 -8.81 -11.66 -18.18
C LEU A 213 -9.99 -12.60 -18.50
N ASP A 214 -9.93 -13.86 -18.05
CA ASP A 214 -11.05 -14.79 -18.17
C ASP A 214 -12.25 -14.33 -17.33
N GLY A 215 -11.98 -13.86 -16.11
CA GLY A 215 -12.98 -13.23 -15.24
C GLY A 215 -13.65 -12.02 -15.90
N TYR A 216 -12.84 -11.13 -16.49
CA TYR A 216 -13.35 -9.97 -17.22
C TYR A 216 -14.26 -10.37 -18.38
N ASN A 217 -13.84 -11.33 -19.20
CA ASN A 217 -14.62 -11.79 -20.36
C ASN A 217 -15.98 -12.37 -19.94
N VAL A 218 -16.03 -13.10 -18.82
CA VAL A 218 -17.29 -13.62 -18.25
C VAL A 218 -18.21 -12.49 -17.80
N ILE A 219 -17.68 -11.42 -17.22
CA ILE A 219 -18.47 -10.24 -16.83
C ILE A 219 -19.05 -9.53 -18.07
N VAL A 220 -18.26 -9.38 -19.13
CA VAL A 220 -18.74 -8.78 -20.40
C VAL A 220 -19.83 -9.63 -21.03
N GLN A 221 -19.64 -10.95 -21.11
CA GLN A 221 -20.67 -11.87 -21.62
C GLN A 221 -21.95 -11.83 -20.79
N TYR A 222 -21.82 -11.64 -19.48
CA TYR A 222 -22.95 -11.45 -18.60
C TYR A 222 -23.69 -10.13 -18.88
N ALA A 223 -22.96 -9.02 -18.98
CA ALA A 223 -23.53 -7.69 -19.23
C ALA A 223 -24.32 -7.64 -20.56
N ARG A 224 -23.82 -8.31 -21.61
CA ARG A 224 -24.45 -8.37 -22.93
C ARG A 224 -25.83 -9.02 -22.96
N GLN A 225 -26.22 -9.74 -21.91
CA GLN A 225 -27.55 -10.33 -21.79
C GLN A 225 -28.64 -9.28 -21.49
N PHE A 226 -28.24 -8.05 -21.14
CA PHE A 226 -29.13 -7.00 -20.63
C PHE A 226 -28.94 -5.69 -21.44
N PRO A 227 -29.65 -5.54 -22.57
CA PRO A 227 -29.55 -4.35 -23.42
C PRO A 227 -29.83 -3.02 -22.69
N GLU A 228 -30.67 -3.04 -21.65
CA GLU A 228 -31.04 -1.90 -20.82
C GLU A 228 -29.86 -1.28 -20.04
N ILE A 229 -28.78 -2.03 -19.83
CA ILE A 229 -27.56 -1.57 -19.16
C ILE A 229 -26.35 -1.51 -20.09
N GLN A 230 -26.54 -1.43 -21.41
CA GLN A 230 -25.45 -1.36 -22.40
C GLN A 230 -24.39 -0.28 -22.08
N VAL A 231 -24.79 0.84 -21.49
CA VAL A 231 -23.90 1.93 -21.02
C VAL A 231 -22.83 1.43 -20.02
N ILE A 232 -23.14 0.39 -19.22
CA ILE A 232 -22.17 -0.25 -18.32
C ILE A 232 -21.06 -0.93 -19.13
N GLU A 233 -21.38 -1.60 -20.25
CA GLU A 233 -20.37 -2.24 -21.09
C GLU A 233 -19.40 -1.20 -21.66
N GLU A 234 -19.94 -0.19 -22.34
CA GLU A 234 -19.11 0.79 -23.06
C GLU A 234 -18.25 1.66 -22.12
N HIS A 235 -18.87 2.34 -21.14
CA HIS A 235 -18.15 3.32 -20.34
C HIS A 235 -17.41 2.67 -19.16
N PHE A 236 -18.02 1.69 -18.50
CA PHE A 236 -17.44 1.10 -17.30
C PHE A 236 -16.51 -0.07 -17.63
N LEU A 237 -17.00 -1.10 -18.33
CA LEU A 237 -16.20 -2.30 -18.60
C LEU A 237 -15.07 -2.02 -19.61
N ASP A 238 -15.40 -1.54 -20.81
CA ASP A 238 -14.41 -1.40 -21.87
C ASP A 238 -13.43 -0.25 -21.62
N ASN A 239 -13.94 0.96 -21.36
CA ASN A 239 -13.09 2.14 -21.23
C ASN A 239 -12.29 2.16 -19.91
N TYR A 240 -12.90 1.74 -18.80
CA TYR A 240 -12.27 1.87 -17.48
C TYR A 240 -11.67 0.55 -16.97
N ILE A 241 -12.43 -0.55 -16.95
CA ILE A 241 -11.88 -1.81 -16.45
C ILE A 241 -10.84 -2.40 -17.42
N LEU A 242 -11.16 -2.55 -18.70
CA LEU A 242 -10.21 -3.04 -19.68
C LEU A 242 -9.16 -1.98 -20.01
N GLY A 243 -9.60 -0.78 -20.43
CA GLY A 243 -8.73 0.28 -20.91
C GLY A 243 -7.72 0.82 -19.89
N PHE A 244 -8.12 0.97 -18.63
CA PHE A 244 -7.24 1.49 -17.57
C PHE A 244 -6.69 0.39 -16.67
N TRP A 245 -7.55 -0.41 -16.03
CA TRP A 245 -7.07 -1.38 -15.05
C TRP A 245 -6.30 -2.55 -15.68
N ILE A 246 -6.86 -3.21 -16.68
CA ILE A 246 -6.22 -4.38 -17.29
C ILE A 246 -5.06 -3.94 -18.21
N ASN A 247 -5.26 -2.93 -19.05
CA ASN A 247 -4.27 -2.57 -20.08
C ASN A 247 -3.17 -1.62 -19.58
N GLN A 248 -3.49 -0.63 -18.73
CA GLN A 248 -2.48 0.36 -18.28
C GLN A 248 -1.84 0.00 -16.94
N ILE A 249 -2.64 -0.42 -15.95
CA ILE A 249 -2.11 -0.83 -14.64
C ILE A 249 -1.54 -2.26 -14.73
N GLY A 250 -2.28 -3.18 -15.35
CA GLY A 250 -1.88 -4.57 -15.49
C GLY A 250 -2.32 -5.45 -14.30
N PRO A 251 -2.86 -6.65 -14.54
CA PRO A 251 -3.29 -7.58 -13.49
C PRO A 251 -2.22 -7.92 -12.46
N GLU A 252 -0.94 -7.94 -12.84
CA GLU A 252 0.18 -8.23 -11.93
C GLU A 252 0.24 -7.25 -10.74
N LYS A 253 -0.17 -5.99 -10.96
CA LYS A 253 -0.14 -4.96 -9.92
C LYS A 253 -1.36 -5.01 -9.00
N PHE A 254 -2.56 -5.34 -9.48
CA PHE A 254 -3.77 -5.32 -8.65
C PHE A 254 -4.28 -6.69 -8.20
N SER A 255 -3.79 -7.79 -8.80
CA SER A 255 -4.14 -9.14 -8.37
C SER A 255 -3.53 -9.43 -7.00
N VAL A 256 -4.41 -9.73 -6.04
CA VAL A 256 -4.08 -10.15 -4.67
C VAL A 256 -4.34 -11.65 -4.48
N PHE A 257 -4.36 -12.39 -5.58
CA PHE A 257 -4.58 -13.83 -5.59
C PHE A 257 -3.52 -14.56 -4.76
N GLY A 258 -3.97 -15.42 -3.84
CA GLY A 258 -3.09 -16.18 -2.94
C GLY A 258 -2.45 -15.36 -1.83
N GLU A 259 -2.72 -14.05 -1.73
CA GLU A 259 -2.08 -13.17 -0.74
C GLU A 259 -2.89 -13.07 0.56
N ASP A 260 -2.23 -13.17 1.70
CA ASP A 260 -2.84 -12.94 3.02
C ASP A 260 -2.91 -11.45 3.41
N HIS A 261 -2.04 -10.64 2.83
CA HIS A 261 -2.00 -9.18 2.99
C HIS A 261 -2.41 -8.52 1.67
N ARG A 262 -3.71 -8.23 1.56
CA ARG A 262 -4.38 -7.70 0.36
C ARG A 262 -4.66 -6.20 0.45
N THR A 263 -4.73 -5.67 1.66
CA THR A 263 -4.96 -4.25 1.94
C THR A 263 -3.78 -3.66 2.70
N ASN A 264 -3.68 -2.34 2.70
CA ASN A 264 -2.69 -1.54 3.42
C ASN A 264 -3.15 -1.15 4.85
N ASN A 265 -4.16 -1.81 5.44
CA ASN A 265 -4.75 -1.44 6.73
C ASN A 265 -3.71 -1.22 7.85
N ASN A 266 -2.59 -1.94 7.82
CA ASN A 266 -1.52 -1.77 8.79
C ASN A 266 -0.84 -0.39 8.65
N LEU A 267 -0.63 0.09 7.42
CA LEU A 267 -0.07 1.40 7.11
C LEU A 267 -1.08 2.51 7.46
N GLU A 268 -2.36 2.33 7.11
CA GLU A 268 -3.41 3.30 7.45
C GLU A 268 -3.62 3.44 8.97
N SER A 269 -3.55 2.32 9.71
CA SER A 269 -3.60 2.32 11.17
C SER A 269 -2.40 3.05 11.77
N PHE A 270 -1.22 2.89 11.17
CA PHE A 270 -0.03 3.63 11.54
C PHE A 270 -0.20 5.13 11.28
N HIS A 271 -0.65 5.55 10.10
CA HIS A 271 -0.90 6.96 9.80
C HIS A 271 -1.99 7.57 10.67
N SER A 272 -3.03 6.80 11.01
CA SER A 272 -4.04 7.23 11.99
C SER A 272 -3.43 7.48 13.36
N THR A 273 -2.48 6.64 13.78
CA THR A 273 -1.72 6.83 15.03
C THR A 273 -0.82 8.06 14.94
N LEU A 274 -0.09 8.25 13.83
CA LEU A 274 0.68 9.46 13.57
C LEU A 274 -0.19 10.70 13.70
N LEU A 275 -1.36 10.72 13.03
CA LEU A 275 -2.26 11.88 13.04
C LEU A 275 -2.83 12.16 14.43
N LYS A 276 -3.25 11.12 15.16
CA LYS A 276 -3.75 11.27 16.53
C LYS A 276 -2.68 11.80 17.47
N GLN A 277 -1.45 11.32 17.33
CA GLN A 277 -0.36 11.73 18.20
C GLN A 277 0.22 13.08 17.78
N MET A 278 0.35 13.39 16.48
CA MET A 278 1.00 14.61 15.98
C MET A 278 0.07 15.80 15.76
N GLY A 279 -1.21 15.54 15.48
CA GLY A 279 -2.12 16.54 14.96
C GLY A 279 -1.89 16.82 13.47
N THR A 280 -2.71 17.71 12.92
CA THR A 280 -2.59 18.17 11.53
C THR A 280 -1.57 19.28 11.41
N HIS A 281 -0.64 19.15 10.46
CA HIS A 281 0.36 20.14 10.12
C HIS A 281 1.10 20.75 11.32
N PRO A 282 1.76 19.92 12.15
CA PRO A 282 2.51 20.41 13.31
C PRO A 282 3.66 21.34 12.88
N ASN A 283 4.21 22.12 13.81
CA ASN A 283 5.51 22.73 13.55
C ASN A 283 6.61 21.65 13.52
N ILE A 284 7.75 21.94 12.90
CA ILE A 284 8.82 20.95 12.69
C ILE A 284 9.38 20.40 14.00
N TRP A 285 9.42 21.18 15.08
CA TRP A 285 9.97 20.74 16.36
C TRP A 285 9.03 19.76 17.05
N ASP A 286 7.74 20.07 17.10
CA ASP A 286 6.71 19.16 17.62
C ASP A 286 6.67 17.87 16.81
N PHE A 287 6.79 17.97 15.49
CA PHE A 287 6.88 16.81 14.61
C PHE A 287 8.05 15.90 15.01
N LEU A 288 9.26 16.44 15.14
CA LEU A 288 10.47 15.68 15.49
C LEU A 288 10.37 15.04 16.87
N GLN A 289 9.90 15.80 17.87
CA GLN A 289 9.72 15.28 19.24
C GLN A 289 8.72 14.12 19.28
N ARG A 290 7.56 14.30 18.64
CA ARG A 290 6.52 13.25 18.61
C ARG A 290 6.97 12.05 17.81
N LEU A 291 7.76 12.24 16.76
CA LEU A 291 8.34 11.14 16.00
C LEU A 291 9.27 10.27 16.87
N VAL A 292 10.08 10.87 17.75
CA VAL A 292 10.91 10.13 18.72
C VAL A 292 10.04 9.31 19.70
N ILE A 293 8.93 9.88 20.20
CA ILE A 293 8.01 9.17 21.09
C ILE A 293 7.43 7.93 20.41
N ILE A 294 6.95 8.11 19.18
CA ILE A 294 6.38 7.04 18.35
C ILE A 294 7.42 5.96 18.09
N GLU A 295 8.64 6.31 17.71
CA GLU A 295 9.72 5.35 17.49
C GLU A 295 10.03 4.51 18.71
N ASN A 296 10.11 5.12 19.90
CA ASN A 296 10.35 4.39 21.14
C ASN A 296 9.23 3.41 21.43
N GLN A 297 7.97 3.79 21.19
CA GLN A 297 6.83 2.89 21.29
C GLN A 297 6.98 1.70 20.33
N PHE A 298 7.28 1.96 19.05
CA PHE A 298 7.45 0.90 18.04
C PHE A 298 8.65 -0.01 18.31
N PHE A 299 9.75 0.52 18.84
CA PHE A 299 10.92 -0.26 19.24
C PHE A 299 10.57 -1.27 20.33
N VAL A 300 9.80 -0.85 21.34
CA VAL A 300 9.32 -1.74 22.41
C VAL A 300 8.32 -2.76 21.86
N GLU A 301 7.36 -2.32 21.04
CA GLU A 301 6.38 -3.21 20.40
C GLU A 301 7.04 -4.27 19.51
N PHE A 302 8.11 -3.92 18.79
CA PHE A 302 8.86 -4.88 17.97
C PHE A 302 9.48 -5.98 18.84
N GLY A 303 10.18 -5.60 19.92
CA GLY A 303 10.79 -6.56 20.85
C GLY A 303 9.74 -7.42 21.58
N GLN A 304 8.57 -6.88 21.87
CA GLN A 304 7.45 -7.65 22.41
C GLN A 304 6.94 -8.66 21.38
N ARG A 305 6.76 -8.24 20.12
CA ARG A 305 6.25 -9.08 19.04
C ARG A 305 7.23 -10.18 18.63
N GLN A 306 8.53 -9.91 18.64
CA GLN A 306 9.58 -10.91 18.44
C GLN A 306 9.49 -12.04 19.47
N ARG A 307 9.13 -11.71 20.73
CA ARG A 307 8.86 -12.68 21.80
C ARG A 307 7.43 -13.25 21.78
N ASN A 308 6.71 -13.08 20.68
CA ASN A 308 5.33 -13.52 20.48
C ASN A 308 4.31 -12.93 21.46
N LEU A 309 4.61 -11.82 22.12
CA LEU A 309 3.66 -11.12 22.96
C LEU A 309 2.59 -10.43 22.11
N GLN A 310 1.39 -10.31 22.67
CA GLN A 310 0.28 -9.60 22.05
C GLN A 310 0.40 -8.10 22.34
N ILE A 311 0.51 -7.30 21.26
CA ILE A 311 0.66 -5.84 21.35
C ILE A 311 -0.60 -5.06 20.93
N ARG A 312 -1.54 -5.71 20.24
CA ARG A 312 -2.77 -5.08 19.69
C ARG A 312 -3.95 -6.06 19.73
N ASP A 313 -5.16 -5.55 19.52
CA ASP A 313 -6.36 -6.35 19.37
C ASP A 313 -6.24 -7.29 18.15
N MET A 314 -6.54 -8.57 18.37
CA MET A 314 -6.42 -9.64 17.36
C MET A 314 -7.63 -9.69 16.41
N ARG A 315 -8.71 -8.93 16.68
CA ARG A 315 -9.92 -8.92 15.82
C ARG A 315 -9.62 -8.69 14.34
N SER A 316 -8.82 -7.68 14.02
CA SER A 316 -8.45 -7.37 12.62
C SER A 316 -7.70 -8.53 11.97
N ARG A 317 -6.83 -9.20 12.71
CA ARG A 317 -6.12 -10.39 12.23
C ARG A 317 -7.07 -11.57 12.00
N ALA A 318 -7.95 -11.86 12.96
CA ALA A 318 -8.93 -12.94 12.83
C ALA A 318 -9.89 -12.71 11.65
N GLN A 319 -10.33 -11.46 11.44
CA GLN A 319 -11.15 -11.09 10.28
C GLN A 319 -10.41 -11.33 8.97
N ARG A 320 -9.13 -10.93 8.87
CA ARG A 320 -8.29 -11.20 7.69
C ARG A 320 -8.12 -12.69 7.43
N GLU A 321 -7.83 -13.47 8.46
CA GLU A 321 -7.68 -14.93 8.37
C GLU A 321 -8.99 -15.58 7.89
N ASN A 322 -10.14 -15.12 8.40
CA ASN A 322 -11.46 -15.57 7.94
C ASN A 322 -11.72 -15.23 6.47
N THR A 323 -11.44 -13.99 6.03
CA THR A 323 -11.54 -13.58 4.62
C THR A 323 -10.61 -14.41 3.74
N THR A 324 -9.36 -14.65 4.16
CA THR A 324 -8.41 -15.52 3.44
C THR A 324 -9.00 -16.92 3.26
N ARG A 325 -9.57 -17.49 4.31
CA ARG A 325 -10.18 -18.82 4.26
C ARG A 325 -11.32 -18.87 3.24
N ILE A 326 -12.25 -17.91 3.28
CA ILE A 326 -13.38 -17.82 2.35
C ILE A 326 -12.90 -17.72 0.90
N ILE A 327 -11.92 -16.85 0.61
CA ILE A 327 -11.35 -16.72 -0.75
C ILE A 327 -10.73 -18.04 -1.20
N ARG A 328 -9.97 -18.72 -0.32
CA ARG A 328 -9.34 -19.99 -0.64
C ARG A 328 -10.38 -21.07 -0.95
N GLU A 329 -11.47 -21.15 -0.18
CA GLU A 329 -12.59 -22.06 -0.43
C GLU A 329 -13.26 -21.74 -1.78
N ASN A 330 -13.47 -20.47 -2.09
CA ASN A 330 -14.02 -20.05 -3.38
C ASN A 330 -13.11 -20.45 -4.56
N VAL A 331 -11.79 -20.29 -4.44
CA VAL A 331 -10.80 -20.71 -5.45
C VAL A 331 -10.77 -22.23 -5.61
N GLN A 332 -10.83 -22.99 -4.50
CA GLN A 332 -10.91 -24.45 -4.56
C GLN A 332 -12.19 -24.91 -5.28
N GLN A 333 -13.31 -24.25 -5.01
CA GLN A 333 -14.56 -24.52 -5.72
C GLN A 333 -14.42 -24.21 -7.22
N LEU A 334 -13.87 -23.03 -7.55
CA LEU A 334 -13.58 -22.61 -8.93
C LEU A 334 -12.73 -23.64 -9.68
N ASN A 335 -11.69 -24.18 -9.06
CA ASN A 335 -10.85 -25.20 -9.68
C ASN A 335 -11.58 -26.55 -9.91
N ARG A 336 -12.65 -26.83 -9.15
CA ARG A 336 -13.44 -28.07 -9.28
C ARG A 336 -14.50 -27.96 -10.37
N ASP A 337 -15.23 -26.85 -10.39
CA ASP A 337 -16.38 -26.66 -11.30
C ASP A 337 -16.04 -25.87 -12.56
N ASN A 338 -14.91 -25.15 -12.57
CA ASN A 338 -14.51 -24.21 -13.62
C ASN A 338 -15.57 -23.11 -13.86
N ASP A 339 -16.37 -22.78 -12.84
CA ASP A 339 -17.44 -21.79 -12.91
C ASP A 339 -16.96 -20.42 -12.40
N ILE A 340 -16.38 -19.67 -13.33
CA ILE A 340 -15.87 -18.31 -13.09
C ILE A 340 -16.99 -17.37 -12.65
N LEU A 341 -18.20 -17.50 -13.24
CA LEU A 341 -19.32 -16.61 -12.92
C LEU A 341 -19.76 -16.80 -11.47
N ALA A 342 -19.89 -18.05 -11.01
CA ALA A 342 -20.25 -18.35 -9.64
C ALA A 342 -19.15 -17.93 -8.66
N PHE A 343 -17.87 -18.07 -9.02
CA PHE A 343 -16.76 -17.54 -8.22
C PHE A 343 -16.86 -16.02 -8.03
N LEU A 344 -17.04 -15.27 -9.12
CA LEU A 344 -17.13 -13.80 -9.09
C LEU A 344 -18.34 -13.34 -8.27
N ARG A 345 -19.48 -14.01 -8.40
CA ARG A 345 -20.69 -13.73 -7.62
C ARG A 345 -20.47 -13.95 -6.12
N ARG A 346 -19.90 -15.10 -5.72
CA ARG A 346 -19.61 -15.39 -4.29
C ARG A 346 -18.58 -14.43 -3.70
N THR A 347 -17.52 -14.15 -4.46
CA THR A 347 -16.37 -13.36 -3.98
C THR A 347 -16.64 -11.84 -4.04
N GLY A 348 -17.59 -11.39 -4.85
CA GLY A 348 -17.97 -9.98 -4.96
C GLY A 348 -18.55 -9.36 -3.70
N HIS A 349 -18.98 -10.19 -2.73
CA HIS A 349 -19.57 -9.75 -1.47
C HIS A 349 -18.56 -9.38 -0.38
N LEU A 350 -17.25 -9.55 -0.63
CA LEU A 350 -16.22 -9.28 0.37
C LEU A 350 -16.11 -7.80 0.77
N ASN A 351 -16.64 -6.88 -0.05
CA ASN A 351 -16.62 -5.43 0.20
C ASN A 351 -18.01 -4.81 0.40
N ASP A 352 -19.05 -5.62 0.62
CA ASP A 352 -20.43 -5.11 0.70
C ASP A 352 -20.60 -3.98 1.72
N GLY A 353 -19.98 -4.10 2.90
CA GLY A 353 -20.05 -3.04 3.92
C GLY A 353 -19.48 -1.69 3.45
N TYR A 354 -18.36 -1.72 2.72
CA TYR A 354 -17.78 -0.50 2.14
C TYR A 354 -18.66 0.03 1.01
N VAL A 355 -19.07 -0.82 0.07
CA VAL A 355 -19.82 -0.36 -1.11
C VAL A 355 -21.20 0.15 -0.71
N PHE A 356 -21.88 -0.52 0.23
CA PHE A 356 -23.14 -0.05 0.80
C PHE A 356 -23.00 1.35 1.40
N GLY A 357 -21.93 1.63 2.14
CA GLY A 357 -21.67 2.94 2.72
C GLY A 357 -21.39 4.05 1.69
N GLN A 358 -20.91 3.71 0.48
CA GLN A 358 -20.61 4.69 -0.56
C GLN A 358 -21.76 4.89 -1.57
N ILE A 359 -22.38 3.79 -1.99
CA ILE A 359 -23.39 3.79 -3.06
C ILE A 359 -24.81 3.79 -2.50
N GLY A 360 -25.02 3.27 -1.29
CA GLY A 360 -26.34 3.03 -0.70
C GLY A 360 -26.79 1.57 -0.87
N PRO A 361 -28.03 1.23 -0.46
CA PRO A 361 -28.59 -0.08 -0.72
C PRO A 361 -28.64 -0.34 -2.22
N TYR A 362 -28.28 -1.56 -2.62
CA TYR A 362 -28.57 -2.04 -3.97
C TYR A 362 -30.09 -2.26 -4.12
N PRO A 363 -30.63 -2.10 -5.34
CA PRO A 363 -32.03 -2.40 -5.63
C PRO A 363 -32.35 -3.89 -5.43
#